data_AF-A0A2P2JCH0-F1
#
_entry.id   AF-A0A2P2JCH0-F1
#
_cell.length_a   1.000
_cell.length_b   1.000
_cell.length_c   1.000
_cell.angle_alpha   90.00
_cell.angle_beta   90.00
_cell.angle_gamma   90.00
#
_symmetry.space_group_name_H-M   'P 1'
#
loop_
_entity.id
_entity.type
_entity.pdbx_description
1 polymer ?
#
loop_
_entity_poly.entity_id
_entity_poly.type
_entity_poly.pdbx_seq_one_letter_code
_entity_poly.pdbx_strand_id
1 'polypeptide(L)'
;MLVWRCKSHNVSLPFSIGTFVKHLPFLLPKPRAFVPRRIKVRTLSTDAIRNSSHFETLNSRQRDQIHRYVDALLQWNQKMNLTAVTEVEEVMERHIEDSLVLISPIMKSYTTHCNASIDNVKLVDVGTGPGLPGLVLAIACPDWKVTLLESMNKRCVFLDHAVSVTGVSNVEVVRGRAEGRV
;
A
#
# COMPACT_ATOMS: atom_id res chain seq x y z
N MET A 1 -33.13 10.11 72.25
CA MET A 1 -34.43 10.13 71.52
C MET A 1 -34.33 9.13 70.37
N LEU A 2 -35.42 8.42 70.11
CA LEU A 2 -35.52 7.01 69.68
C LEU A 2 -34.86 6.58 68.35
N VAL A 3 -34.40 5.33 68.41
CA VAL A 3 -34.09 4.36 67.33
C VAL A 3 -35.37 3.99 66.56
N TRP A 4 -35.28 3.61 65.28
CA TRP A 4 -35.86 2.35 64.76
C TRP A 4 -35.47 2.03 63.30
N ARG A 5 -35.45 0.72 63.03
CA ARG A 5 -34.91 -0.03 61.89
C ARG A 5 -35.99 -1.04 61.49
N CYS A 6 -36.28 -1.22 60.19
CA CYS A 6 -37.01 -2.36 59.56
C CYS A 6 -37.68 -1.88 58.26
N LYS A 7 -37.99 -2.69 57.25
CA LYS A 7 -37.66 -4.05 56.78
C LYS A 7 -38.26 -4.13 55.37
N SER A 8 -37.74 -5.05 54.57
CA SER A 8 -38.19 -5.47 53.24
C SER A 8 -39.69 -5.71 53.12
N HIS A 9 -40.25 -5.58 51.92
CA HIS A 9 -41.01 -6.66 51.27
C HIS A 9 -41.11 -6.47 49.76
N ASN A 10 -41.40 -7.59 49.13
CA ASN A 10 -41.10 -8.05 47.78
C ASN A 10 -42.39 -8.02 46.93
N VAL A 11 -42.25 -8.35 45.64
CA VAL A 11 -43.21 -9.08 44.79
C VAL A 11 -43.88 -8.32 43.61
N SER A 12 -43.39 -8.73 42.44
CA SER A 12 -44.04 -9.06 41.14
C SER A 12 -44.72 -8.03 40.23
N LEU A 13 -44.21 -8.06 38.98
CA LEU A 13 -44.79 -7.65 37.71
C LEU A 13 -46.22 -8.18 37.46
N PRO A 14 -46.95 -7.59 36.49
CA PRO A 14 -47.01 -8.29 35.20
C PRO A 14 -46.83 -7.37 33.97
N PHE A 15 -46.36 -8.00 32.89
CA PHE A 15 -46.24 -7.51 31.52
C PHE A 15 -47.57 -6.99 30.95
N SER A 16 -47.52 -5.90 30.18
CA SER A 16 -48.17 -5.79 28.86
C SER A 16 -47.67 -4.52 28.13
N ILE A 17 -46.76 -4.70 27.16
CA ILE A 17 -46.35 -3.63 26.24
C ILE A 17 -47.26 -3.71 25.02
N GLY A 18 -48.22 -2.80 24.96
CA GLY A 18 -49.05 -2.60 23.78
C GLY A 18 -50.06 -1.51 24.05
N THR A 19 -49.77 -0.28 23.59
CA THR A 19 -50.69 0.68 22.93
C THR A 19 -50.03 2.07 22.87
N PHE A 20 -49.25 2.35 21.82
CA PHE A 20 -48.92 3.69 21.25
C PHE A 20 -47.87 3.41 20.16
N VAL A 21 -48.12 3.46 18.85
CA VAL A 21 -48.65 4.55 18.04
C VAL A 21 -49.28 3.94 16.78
N LYS A 22 -50.58 4.19 16.57
CA LYS A 22 -51.25 4.06 15.26
C LYS A 22 -51.14 5.41 14.56
N HIS A 23 -50.89 5.38 13.25
CA HIS A 23 -50.91 6.49 12.29
C HIS A 23 -49.59 7.24 12.03
N LEU A 24 -48.72 6.60 11.24
CA LEU A 24 -47.93 7.30 10.24
C LEU A 24 -47.85 6.41 8.97
N PRO A 25 -48.22 6.89 7.77
CA PRO A 25 -48.14 6.07 6.56
C PRO A 25 -46.68 5.90 6.16
N PHE A 26 -46.07 4.81 6.61
CA PHE A 26 -44.73 4.42 6.24
C PHE A 26 -44.77 3.79 4.84
N LEU A 27 -44.60 4.58 3.79
CA LEU A 27 -44.18 4.06 2.49
C LEU A 27 -42.66 3.90 2.51
N LEU A 28 -42.16 2.89 3.24
CA LEU A 28 -40.83 2.35 2.94
C LEU A 28 -40.95 1.41 1.76
N PRO A 29 -40.20 1.61 0.67
CA PRO A 29 -40.02 0.56 -0.30
C PRO A 29 -39.33 -0.63 0.39
N LYS A 30 -39.88 -1.84 0.23
CA LYS A 30 -39.28 -3.09 0.72
C LYS A 30 -37.79 -3.12 0.31
N PRO A 31 -36.85 -3.41 1.21
CA PRO A 31 -35.47 -3.62 0.81
C PRO A 31 -35.44 -4.80 -0.16
N ARG A 32 -35.04 -4.55 -1.41
CA ARG A 32 -34.75 -5.62 -2.36
C ARG A 32 -33.63 -6.45 -1.76
N ALA A 33 -33.89 -7.74 -1.57
CA ALA A 33 -32.86 -8.69 -1.17
C ALA A 33 -31.66 -8.54 -2.11
N PHE A 34 -30.52 -8.17 -1.54
CA PHE A 34 -29.25 -8.08 -2.27
C PHE A 34 -28.82 -9.52 -2.55
N VAL A 35 -29.17 -10.04 -3.71
CA VAL A 35 -28.63 -11.33 -4.18
C VAL A 35 -27.19 -11.05 -4.62
N PRO A 36 -26.17 -11.63 -3.98
CA PRO A 36 -24.81 -11.48 -4.46
C PRO A 36 -24.75 -12.11 -5.86
N ARG A 37 -24.56 -11.28 -6.89
CA ARG A 37 -24.13 -11.80 -8.19
C ARG A 37 -22.74 -12.38 -7.98
N ARG A 38 -22.67 -13.71 -7.88
CA ARG A 38 -21.42 -14.44 -7.99
C ARG A 38 -20.85 -14.15 -9.37
N ILE A 39 -19.87 -13.27 -9.44
CA ILE A 39 -19.07 -13.07 -10.65
C ILE A 39 -18.39 -14.42 -10.89
N LYS A 40 -18.82 -15.13 -11.93
CA LYS A 40 -18.05 -16.26 -12.45
C LYS A 40 -16.77 -15.65 -13.01
N VAL A 41 -15.72 -15.64 -12.20
CA VAL A 41 -14.36 -15.43 -12.69
C VAL A 41 -14.14 -16.56 -13.69
N ARG A 42 -14.15 -16.22 -14.98
CA ARG A 42 -13.70 -17.14 -16.02
C ARG A 42 -12.22 -17.36 -15.74
N THR A 43 -11.87 -18.56 -15.33
CA THR A 43 -10.50 -19.06 -15.35
C THR A 43 -10.02 -18.88 -16.78
N LEU A 44 -9.23 -17.84 -17.03
CA LEU A 44 -8.52 -17.70 -18.29
C LEU A 44 -7.44 -18.78 -18.26
N SER A 45 -7.62 -19.72 -19.17
CA SER A 45 -6.67 -20.76 -19.56
C SER A 45 -5.25 -20.18 -19.61
N THR A 46 -4.35 -20.87 -18.94
CA THR A 46 -2.92 -20.64 -18.81
C THR A 46 -2.22 -20.90 -20.15
N ASP A 47 -2.56 -20.14 -21.18
CA ASP A 47 -1.86 -20.20 -22.46
C ASP A 47 -0.76 -19.15 -22.46
N ALA A 48 0.39 -19.56 -21.90
CA ALA A 48 1.75 -19.15 -22.24
C ALA A 48 1.91 -17.82 -23.00
N ILE A 49 1.56 -16.69 -22.38
CA ILE A 49 2.26 -15.45 -22.69
C ILE A 49 3.56 -15.59 -21.92
N ARG A 50 4.64 -15.92 -22.62
CA ARG A 50 5.99 -15.72 -22.12
C ARG A 50 6.17 -14.20 -22.01
N ASN A 51 5.60 -13.60 -20.98
CA ASN A 51 5.86 -12.23 -20.59
C ASN A 51 7.36 -12.21 -20.33
N SER A 52 8.12 -11.60 -21.23
CA SER A 52 9.51 -11.31 -20.98
C SER A 52 9.57 -10.51 -19.69
N SER A 53 10.25 -11.05 -18.68
CA SER A 53 10.49 -10.37 -17.40
C SER A 53 11.04 -8.96 -17.68
N HIS A 54 10.46 -7.94 -17.04
CA HIS A 54 10.95 -6.56 -17.20
C HIS A 54 12.35 -6.44 -16.60
N PHE A 55 12.67 -7.24 -15.58
CA PHE A 55 13.99 -7.30 -14.99
C PHE A 55 15.08 -7.70 -16.02
N GLU A 56 14.79 -8.63 -16.95
CA GLU A 56 15.73 -9.04 -18.00
C GLU A 56 16.05 -7.93 -19.02
N THR A 57 15.24 -6.88 -19.08
CA THR A 57 15.50 -5.72 -19.96
C THR A 57 16.53 -4.75 -19.38
N LEU A 58 16.85 -4.88 -18.08
CA LEU A 58 17.80 -4.03 -17.39
C LEU A 58 19.25 -4.37 -17.77
N ASN A 59 20.10 -3.35 -17.83
CA ASN A 59 21.54 -3.57 -18.03
C ASN A 59 22.19 -4.24 -16.81
N SER A 60 23.42 -4.74 -16.95
CA SER A 60 24.11 -5.47 -15.88
C SER A 60 24.24 -4.67 -14.59
N ARG A 61 24.59 -3.38 -14.68
CA ARG A 61 24.70 -2.50 -13.52
C ARG A 61 23.38 -2.37 -12.78
N GLN A 62 22.28 -2.16 -13.50
CA GLN A 62 20.94 -2.04 -12.90
C GLN A 62 20.51 -3.34 -12.23
N ARG A 63 20.77 -4.49 -12.84
CA ARG A 63 20.50 -5.81 -12.24
C ARG A 63 21.30 -6.02 -10.96
N ASP A 64 22.58 -5.68 -10.95
CA ASP A 64 23.42 -5.75 -9.75
C ASP A 64 22.90 -4.82 -8.64
N GLN A 65 22.43 -3.63 -8.98
CA GLN A 65 21.83 -2.69 -8.02
C GLN A 65 20.54 -3.25 -7.43
N ILE A 66 19.66 -3.84 -8.25
CA ILE A 66 18.44 -4.49 -7.77
C ILE A 66 18.76 -5.65 -6.82
N HIS A 67 19.72 -6.51 -7.17
CA HIS A 67 20.13 -7.60 -6.28
C HIS A 67 20.63 -7.09 -4.93
N ARG A 68 21.49 -6.06 -4.91
CA ARG A 68 21.94 -5.44 -3.65
C ARG A 68 20.81 -4.83 -2.84
N TYR A 69 19.82 -4.24 -3.50
CA TYR A 69 18.61 -3.74 -2.84
C TYR A 69 17.81 -4.88 -2.21
N VAL A 70 17.58 -5.97 -2.95
CA VAL A 70 16.84 -7.15 -2.45
C VAL A 70 17.55 -7.79 -1.27
N ASP A 71 18.88 -7.95 -1.33
CA ASP A 71 19.68 -8.47 -0.22
C ASP A 71 19.54 -7.59 1.04
N ALA A 72 19.65 -6.27 0.88
CA ALA A 72 19.49 -5.32 1.98
C ALA A 72 18.06 -5.35 2.55
N LEU A 73 17.04 -5.41 1.68
CA LEU A 73 15.65 -5.52 2.07
C LEU A 73 15.42 -6.76 2.95
N LEU A 74 15.84 -7.93 2.48
CA LEU A 74 15.64 -9.19 3.21
C LEU A 74 16.41 -9.22 4.54
N GLN A 75 17.65 -8.73 4.55
CA GLN A 75 18.46 -8.63 5.76
C GLN A 75 17.79 -7.75 6.82
N TRP A 76 17.30 -6.57 6.42
CA TRP A 76 16.65 -5.65 7.35
C TRP A 76 15.24 -6.10 7.75
N ASN A 77 14.55 -6.81 6.86
CA ASN A 77 13.20 -7.32 7.12
C ASN A 77 13.17 -8.23 8.35
N GLN A 78 14.23 -9.00 8.60
CA GLN A 78 14.41 -9.85 9.79
C GLN A 78 14.22 -9.12 11.13
N LYS A 79 14.41 -7.79 11.16
CA LYS A 79 14.35 -6.98 12.39
C LYS A 79 13.24 -5.92 12.37
N MET A 80 12.66 -5.63 11.20
CA MET A 80 11.85 -4.43 11.01
C MET A 80 10.47 -4.64 10.38
N ASN A 81 10.14 -5.84 9.90
CA ASN A 81 8.87 -6.11 9.24
C ASN A 81 8.58 -5.08 8.11
N LEU A 82 9.56 -4.88 7.24
CA LEU A 82 9.51 -4.03 6.06
C LEU A 82 8.50 -4.54 5.02
N THR A 83 8.38 -5.85 4.87
CA THR A 83 7.44 -6.51 3.97
C THR A 83 7.05 -7.90 4.50
N ALA A 84 5.87 -8.39 4.14
CA ALA A 84 5.44 -9.74 4.48
C ALA A 84 6.12 -10.83 3.62
N VAL A 85 6.68 -10.42 2.48
CA VAL A 85 7.40 -11.31 1.56
C VAL A 85 8.83 -11.50 2.07
N THR A 86 9.27 -12.74 2.19
CA THR A 86 10.58 -13.08 2.79
C THR A 86 11.48 -13.93 1.90
N GLU A 87 10.94 -14.50 0.82
CA GLU A 87 11.70 -15.28 -0.15
C GLU A 87 12.15 -14.41 -1.32
N VAL A 88 13.37 -14.63 -1.81
CA VAL A 88 14.00 -13.82 -2.86
C VAL A 88 13.16 -13.84 -4.13
N GLU A 89 12.71 -15.02 -4.56
CA GLU A 89 11.95 -15.23 -5.78
C GLU A 89 10.62 -14.46 -5.73
N GLU A 90 9.96 -14.46 -4.56
CA GLU A 90 8.70 -13.74 -4.36
C GLU A 90 8.94 -12.22 -4.30
N VAL A 91 10.06 -11.74 -3.76
CA VAL A 91 10.43 -10.32 -3.84
C VAL A 91 10.65 -9.90 -5.29
N MET A 92 11.37 -10.71 -6.07
CA MET A 92 11.62 -10.42 -7.49
C MET A 92 10.31 -10.36 -8.27
N GLU A 93 9.41 -11.33 -8.08
CA GLU A 93 8.13 -11.39 -8.79
C GLU A 93 7.14 -10.30 -8.34
N ARG A 94 6.96 -10.10 -7.03
CA ARG A 94 5.87 -9.27 -6.51
C ARG A 94 6.25 -7.82 -6.21
N HIS A 95 7.54 -7.53 -6.07
CA HIS A 95 8.00 -6.17 -5.77
C HIS A 95 8.77 -5.58 -6.94
N ILE A 96 9.71 -6.33 -7.51
CA ILE A 96 10.58 -5.80 -8.57
C ILE A 96 9.81 -5.71 -9.89
N GLU A 97 9.24 -6.81 -10.37
CA GLU A 97 8.47 -6.81 -11.63
C GLU A 97 7.28 -5.84 -11.57
N ASP A 98 6.49 -5.89 -10.50
CA ASP A 98 5.36 -4.97 -10.28
C ASP A 98 5.79 -3.49 -10.32
N SER A 99 6.96 -3.15 -9.78
CA SER A 99 7.49 -1.78 -9.84
C SER A 99 7.96 -1.41 -11.25
N LEU A 100 8.63 -2.32 -11.97
CA LEU A 100 9.15 -2.05 -13.32
C LEU A 100 8.02 -1.85 -14.35
N VAL A 101 6.90 -2.55 -14.21
CA VAL A 101 5.71 -2.38 -15.06
C VAL A 101 5.19 -0.94 -15.03
N LEU A 102 5.42 -0.19 -13.94
CA LEU A 102 4.94 1.19 -13.79
C LEU A 102 5.68 2.22 -14.66
N ILE A 103 6.87 1.91 -15.18
CA ILE A 103 7.67 2.85 -15.97
C ILE A 103 6.89 3.32 -17.20
N SER A 104 6.32 2.38 -17.97
CA SER A 104 5.59 2.67 -19.20
C SER A 104 4.37 3.59 -19.00
N PRO A 105 3.42 3.29 -18.08
CA PRO A 105 2.27 4.18 -17.84
C PRO A 105 2.67 5.53 -17.25
N ILE A 106 3.70 5.60 -16.39
CA ILE A 106 4.20 6.88 -15.84
C ILE A 106 4.73 7.77 -16.98
N MET A 107 5.62 7.23 -17.83
CA MET A 107 6.18 7.98 -18.96
C MET A 107 5.11 8.47 -19.93
N LYS A 108 4.14 7.61 -20.26
CA LYS A 108 3.03 7.95 -21.15
C LYS A 108 2.19 9.10 -20.57
N SER A 109 1.82 9.00 -19.29
CA SER A 109 1.06 10.04 -18.59
C SER A 109 1.83 11.37 -18.56
N TYR A 110 3.10 11.33 -18.15
CA TYR A 110 3.96 12.51 -18.05
C TYR A 110 4.10 13.23 -19.40
N THR A 111 4.41 12.48 -20.47
CA THR A 111 4.57 13.04 -21.82
C THR A 111 3.26 13.66 -22.33
N THR A 112 2.12 13.02 -22.05
CA THR A 112 0.80 13.50 -22.49
C THR A 112 0.39 14.80 -21.80
N HIS A 113 0.73 14.96 -20.53
CA HIS A 113 0.21 16.07 -19.71
C HIS A 113 1.20 17.21 -19.49
N CYS A 114 2.51 16.97 -19.57
CA CYS A 114 3.51 17.95 -19.17
C CYS A 114 4.20 18.65 -20.37
N ASN A 115 3.97 18.23 -21.62
CA ASN A 115 4.68 18.74 -22.82
C ASN A 115 6.19 18.89 -22.61
N ALA A 116 6.77 18.03 -21.77
CA ALA A 116 8.15 18.12 -21.30
C ALA A 116 8.96 16.96 -21.89
N SER A 117 10.29 17.15 -21.95
CA SER A 117 11.17 16.02 -22.22
C SER A 117 10.98 14.95 -21.15
N ILE A 118 11.14 13.69 -21.56
CA ILE A 118 11.24 12.56 -20.63
C ILE A 118 12.54 12.59 -19.82
N ASP A 119 13.50 13.44 -20.21
CA ASP A 119 14.74 13.66 -19.49
C ASP A 119 14.45 14.52 -18.25
N ASN A 120 14.84 14.07 -17.06
CA ASN A 120 14.65 14.76 -15.76
C ASN A 120 13.23 14.77 -15.18
N VAL A 121 12.47 13.67 -15.35
CA VAL A 121 11.22 13.45 -14.59
C VAL A 121 11.49 13.59 -13.10
N LYS A 122 10.67 14.39 -12.39
CA LYS A 122 10.69 14.46 -10.92
C LYS A 122 9.55 13.62 -10.37
N LEU A 123 9.89 12.57 -9.63
CA LEU A 123 8.94 11.62 -9.06
C LEU A 123 9.01 11.70 -7.54
N VAL A 124 7.85 11.72 -6.88
CA VAL A 124 7.76 11.57 -5.42
C VAL A 124 6.99 10.29 -5.12
N ASP A 125 7.60 9.38 -4.37
CA ASP A 125 6.96 8.17 -3.86
C ASP A 125 6.50 8.41 -2.42
N VAL A 126 5.18 8.58 -2.26
CA VAL A 126 4.56 8.98 -1.00
C VAL A 126 4.21 7.75 -0.16
N GLY A 127 4.83 7.63 1.01
CA GLY A 127 4.65 6.44 1.85
C GLY A 127 5.40 5.24 1.29
N THR A 128 6.62 5.49 0.79
CA THR A 128 7.44 4.51 0.04
C THR A 128 7.74 3.21 0.80
N GLY A 129 7.59 3.19 2.13
CA GLY A 129 7.78 2.00 2.95
C GLY A 129 9.20 1.43 2.82
N PRO A 130 9.38 0.24 2.24
CA PRO A 130 10.69 -0.33 1.93
C PRO A 130 11.35 0.24 0.65
N GLY A 131 10.88 1.36 0.11
CA GLY A 131 11.46 1.95 -1.10
C GLY A 131 10.74 1.51 -2.38
N LEU A 132 9.50 1.03 -2.28
CA LEU A 132 8.73 0.53 -3.41
C LEU A 132 7.56 1.46 -3.73
N PRO A 133 7.34 1.79 -5.02
CA PRO A 133 8.15 1.41 -6.19
C PRO A 133 9.39 2.31 -6.39
N GLY A 134 9.53 3.40 -5.61
CA GLY A 134 10.43 4.52 -5.93
C GLY A 134 11.90 4.16 -6.16
N LEU A 135 12.51 3.32 -5.31
CA LEU A 135 13.91 2.94 -5.43
C LEU A 135 14.18 2.05 -6.66
N VAL A 136 13.24 1.15 -6.98
CA VAL A 136 13.32 0.32 -8.20
C VAL A 136 13.23 1.20 -9.44
N LEU A 137 12.31 2.18 -9.45
CA LEU A 137 12.19 3.15 -10.53
C LEU A 137 13.45 4.01 -10.67
N ALA A 138 14.05 4.44 -9.57
CA ALA A 138 15.30 5.21 -9.60
C ALA A 138 16.46 4.44 -10.21
N ILE A 139 16.56 3.13 -9.95
CA ILE A 139 17.57 2.24 -10.56
C ILE A 139 17.31 2.07 -12.05
N ALA A 140 16.06 1.78 -12.44
CA ALA A 140 15.68 1.52 -13.82
C ALA A 140 15.73 2.79 -14.70
N CYS A 141 15.48 3.96 -14.12
CA CYS A 141 15.41 5.25 -14.81
C CYS A 141 16.41 6.24 -14.18
N PRO A 142 17.72 6.14 -14.51
CA PRO A 142 18.77 6.94 -13.87
C PRO A 142 18.63 8.46 -14.09
N ASP A 143 17.93 8.87 -15.14
CA ASP A 143 17.67 10.28 -15.44
C ASP A 143 16.50 10.88 -14.64
N TRP A 144 15.76 10.05 -13.88
CA TRP A 144 14.68 10.53 -13.02
C TRP A 144 15.22 11.00 -11.68
N LYS A 145 14.66 12.07 -11.13
CA LYS A 145 14.92 12.52 -9.75
C LYS A 145 13.81 11.97 -8.87
N VAL A 146 14.15 11.06 -7.97
CA VAL A 146 13.17 10.36 -7.14
C VAL A 146 13.29 10.81 -5.68
N THR A 147 12.19 11.30 -5.11
CA THR A 147 12.09 11.59 -3.68
C THR A 147 11.28 10.49 -3.00
N LEU A 148 11.87 9.80 -2.02
CA LEU A 148 11.25 8.78 -1.19
C LEU A 148 10.73 9.42 0.09
N LEU A 149 9.43 9.67 0.18
CA LEU A 149 8.79 10.28 1.34
C LEU A 149 8.30 9.20 2.32
N GLU A 150 8.86 9.18 3.53
CA GLU A 150 8.46 8.25 4.60
C GLU A 150 8.40 8.95 5.95
N SER A 151 7.41 8.60 6.76
CA SER A 151 7.15 9.20 8.07
C SER A 151 7.96 8.57 9.20
N MET A 152 8.25 7.26 9.09
CA MET A 152 8.89 6.47 10.12
C MET A 152 10.41 6.53 10.02
N ASN A 153 11.07 7.11 11.03
CA ASN A 153 12.52 7.26 11.06
C ASN A 153 13.28 5.95 10.80
N LYS A 154 12.83 4.84 11.40
CA LYS A 154 13.50 3.55 11.23
C LYS A 154 13.52 3.13 9.75
N ARG A 155 12.44 3.39 9.01
CA ARG A 155 12.36 3.11 7.58
C ARG A 155 13.21 4.09 6.77
N CYS A 156 13.23 5.39 7.11
CA CYS A 156 14.16 6.34 6.49
C CYS A 156 15.62 5.87 6.61
N VAL A 157 16.05 5.41 7.79
CA VAL A 157 17.40 4.87 8.00
C VAL A 157 17.67 3.63 7.13
N PHE A 158 16.67 2.76 6.94
CA PHE A 158 16.77 1.66 5.98
C PHE A 158 16.91 2.16 4.54
N LEU A 159 16.11 3.15 4.14
CA LEU A 159 16.16 3.72 2.78
C LEU A 159 17.51 4.37 2.50
N ASP A 160 18.07 5.12 3.45
CA ASP A 160 19.42 5.70 3.33
C ASP A 160 20.48 4.61 3.14
N HIS A 161 20.36 3.50 3.89
CA HIS A 161 21.23 2.35 3.71
C HIS A 161 21.07 1.70 2.33
N ALA A 162 19.82 1.49 1.89
CA ALA A 162 19.50 0.92 0.58
C ALA A 162 20.05 1.79 -0.56
N VAL A 163 19.90 3.11 -0.48
CA VAL A 163 20.50 4.08 -1.42
C VAL A 163 22.02 3.96 -1.43
N SER A 164 22.64 3.87 -0.24
CA SER A 164 24.10 3.73 -0.11
C SER A 164 24.64 2.45 -0.74
N VAL A 165 24.01 1.28 -0.52
CA VAL A 165 24.53 -0.01 -1.03
C VAL A 165 24.27 -0.21 -2.52
N THR A 166 23.17 0.36 -3.04
CA THR A 166 22.88 0.36 -4.48
C THR A 166 23.71 1.40 -5.22
N GLY A 167 24.21 2.44 -4.54
CA GLY A 167 25.01 3.50 -5.16
C GLY A 167 24.24 4.32 -6.19
N VAL A 168 22.92 4.45 -6.01
CA VAL A 168 22.09 5.37 -6.79
C VAL A 168 22.31 6.80 -6.30
N SER A 169 22.47 7.74 -7.23
CA SER A 169 22.74 9.15 -6.93
C SER A 169 21.54 10.06 -7.18
N ASN A 170 20.48 9.52 -7.76
CA ASN A 170 19.28 10.23 -8.19
C ASN A 170 18.11 10.06 -7.22
N VAL A 171 18.40 9.71 -5.96
CA VAL A 171 17.41 9.48 -4.89
C VAL A 171 17.63 10.43 -3.73
N GLU A 172 16.55 11.00 -3.23
CA GLU A 172 16.50 11.76 -1.98
C GLU A 172 15.51 11.09 -1.01
N VAL A 173 15.92 10.85 0.24
CA VAL A 173 15.04 10.33 1.29
C VAL A 173 14.56 11.49 2.14
N VAL A 174 13.24 11.70 2.20
CA VAL A 174 12.63 12.77 2.99
C VAL A 174 11.81 12.16 4.12
N ARG A 175 12.14 12.55 5.35
CA ARG A 175 11.33 12.17 6.51
C ARG A 175 10.15 13.14 6.66
N GLY A 176 8.94 12.67 6.39
CA GLY A 176 7.76 13.52 6.43
C GLY A 176 6.45 12.76 6.31
N ARG A 177 5.36 13.51 6.43
CA ARG A 177 3.99 13.03 6.22
C ARG A 177 3.41 13.77 5.02
N ALA A 178 2.57 13.11 4.23
CA ALA A 178 1.94 13.70 3.06
C ALA A 178 1.01 14.87 3.45
N GLU A 179 0.33 14.74 4.58
CA GLU A 179 -0.53 15.77 5.17
C GLU A 179 0.26 16.83 5.96
N GLY A 180 1.56 16.63 6.14
CA GLY A 180 2.42 17.56 6.86
C GLY A 180 2.44 18.91 6.16
N ARG A 181 2.34 20.00 6.93
CA ARG A 181 2.61 21.33 6.41
C ARG A 181 4.13 21.47 6.27
N VAL A 182 4.57 21.69 5.04
CA VAL A 182 5.94 22.12 4.70
C VAL A 182 6.21 23.48 5.33
#